data_AF-A0A932GZI4-F1
#
_entry.id   AF-A0A932GZI4-F1
#
_cell.length_a   1.000
_cell.length_b   1.000
_cell.length_c   1.000
_cell.angle_alpha   90.00
_cell.angle_beta   90.00
_cell.angle_gamma   90.00
#
_symmetry.space_group_name_H-M   'P 1'
#
loop_
_entity.id
_entity.type
_entity.pdbx_description
1 polymer ?
#
loop_
_entity_poly.entity_id
_entity_poly.type
_entity_poly.pdbx_seq_one_letter_code
_entity_poly.pdbx_strand_id
1 'polypeptide(L)'
;MKYTLTLSRWHKVAERINTALKEREANVKKAFTGTTISAWNKEGIEDKAATIARRAADDLALIERGMLAVAQIRAALAIRNAELGISTRLAEAEAANRSVALYKAVIEGQSPDMVRPESVRGLPVALVGESDLIGFGRRATPVVTLQTADGALVESLRERLAREQARATRLLDEVADLNREKLEIDVPQEVREIAGLAA
;
A
#
# COMPACT_ATOMS: atom_id res chain seq x y z
N MET A 1 -8.03 28.72 7.76
CA MET A 1 -6.68 29.17 8.19
C MET A 1 -5.62 28.40 7.42
N LYS A 2 -4.57 29.08 6.95
CA LYS A 2 -3.48 28.47 6.19
C LYS A 2 -2.49 27.75 7.10
N TYR A 3 -2.10 26.54 6.73
CA TYR A 3 -1.05 25.77 7.40
C TYR A 3 0.00 25.37 6.37
N THR A 4 1.26 25.31 6.81
CA THR A 4 2.38 24.89 5.95
C THR A 4 2.99 23.61 6.51
N LEU A 5 2.80 22.50 5.81
CA LEU A 5 3.25 21.16 6.22
C LEU A 5 3.95 20.47 5.05
N THR A 6 4.72 19.41 5.35
CA THR A 6 5.31 18.57 4.29
C THR A 6 4.24 17.74 3.59
N LEU A 7 4.50 17.29 2.37
CA LEU A 7 3.57 16.44 1.59
C LEU A 7 3.14 15.19 2.38
N SER A 8 4.10 14.51 3.01
CA SER A 8 3.79 13.34 3.85
C SER A 8 2.91 13.67 5.06
N ARG A 9 3.07 14.85 5.66
CA ARG A 9 2.22 15.30 6.77
C ARG A 9 0.81 15.60 6.29
N TRP A 10 0.65 16.22 5.12
CA TRP A 10 -0.66 16.46 4.53
C TRP A 10 -1.43 15.18 4.21
N HIS A 11 -0.74 14.14 3.72
CA HIS A 11 -1.36 12.82 3.55
C HIS A 11 -1.94 12.28 4.87
N LYS A 12 -1.18 12.39 5.97
CA LYS A 12 -1.65 11.97 7.31
C LYS A 12 -2.80 12.82 7.82
N VAL A 13 -2.78 14.13 7.57
CA VAL A 13 -3.89 15.03 7.94
C VAL A 13 -5.18 14.59 7.24
N ALA A 14 -5.14 14.36 5.93
CA ALA A 14 -6.30 13.89 5.18
C ALA A 14 -6.83 12.54 5.69
N GLU A 15 -5.94 11.63 6.06
CA GLU A 15 -6.30 10.33 6.64
C GLU A 15 -6.99 10.45 8.00
N ARG A 16 -6.48 11.30 8.90
CA ARG A 16 -7.09 11.56 10.21
C ARG A 16 -8.49 12.16 10.08
N ILE A 17 -8.65 13.15 9.19
CA ILE A 17 -9.95 13.76 8.93
C ILE A 17 -10.93 12.68 8.48
N ASN A 18 -10.60 11.92 7.42
CA ASN A 18 -11.46 10.83 6.95
C ASN A 18 -11.80 9.80 8.04
N THR A 19 -10.82 9.44 8.87
CA THR A 19 -11.04 8.46 9.95
C THR A 19 -12.05 8.98 10.97
N ALA A 20 -11.93 10.24 11.40
CA ALA A 20 -12.85 10.84 12.34
C ALA A 20 -14.25 11.11 11.74
N LEU A 21 -14.33 11.42 10.44
CA LEU A 21 -15.61 11.60 9.77
C LEU A 21 -16.42 10.31 9.71
N LYS A 22 -15.78 9.15 9.46
CA LYS A 22 -16.47 7.85 9.40
C LYS A 22 -17.27 7.51 10.66
N GLU A 23 -16.72 7.83 11.84
CA GLU A 23 -17.44 7.62 13.10
C GLU A 23 -18.68 8.52 13.19
N ARG A 24 -18.54 9.79 12.80
CA ARG A 24 -19.66 10.75 12.79
C ARG A 24 -20.71 10.40 11.75
N GLU A 25 -20.32 9.92 10.58
CA GLU A 25 -21.25 9.42 9.54
C GLU A 25 -22.14 8.30 10.09
N ALA A 26 -21.55 7.35 10.83
CA ALA A 26 -22.32 6.28 11.47
C ALA A 26 -23.30 6.83 12.51
N ASN A 27 -22.88 7.82 13.30
CA ASN A 27 -23.73 8.47 14.30
C ASN A 27 -24.90 9.26 13.67
N VAL A 28 -24.63 10.04 12.62
CA VAL A 28 -25.63 10.78 11.87
C VAL A 28 -26.65 9.83 11.24
N LYS A 29 -26.17 8.76 10.59
CA LYS A 29 -27.06 7.73 10.01
C LYS A 29 -27.94 7.11 11.10
N LYS A 30 -27.36 6.71 12.23
CA LYS A 30 -28.11 6.15 13.36
C LYS A 30 -29.15 7.12 13.90
N ALA A 31 -28.81 8.40 14.03
CA ALA A 31 -29.69 9.44 14.57
C ALA A 31 -30.86 9.78 13.64
N PHE A 32 -30.65 9.81 12.32
CA PHE A 32 -31.71 10.16 11.38
C PHE A 32 -32.53 8.97 10.89
N THR A 33 -31.98 7.75 10.88
CA THR A 33 -32.69 6.58 10.32
C THR A 33 -32.88 5.42 11.31
N GLY A 34 -32.22 5.45 12.47
CA GLY A 34 -32.14 4.33 13.41
C GLY A 34 -32.68 4.62 14.81
N THR A 35 -33.26 5.80 15.04
CA THR A 35 -33.85 6.15 16.33
C THR A 35 -35.16 5.41 16.53
N THR A 36 -35.22 4.55 17.54
CA THR A 36 -36.42 3.79 17.92
C THR A 36 -36.96 4.26 19.26
N ILE A 37 -38.27 4.17 19.44
CA ILE A 37 -38.98 4.53 20.68
C ILE A 37 -39.75 3.33 21.22
N SER A 38 -39.86 3.23 22.54
CA SER A 38 -40.70 2.22 23.19
C SER A 38 -42.15 2.69 23.22
N ALA A 39 -43.09 1.77 22.97
CA ALA A 39 -44.52 2.07 23.00
C ALA A 39 -45.04 2.50 24.39
N TRP A 40 -44.31 2.18 25.46
CA TRP A 40 -44.78 2.26 26.84
C TRP A 40 -44.22 3.45 27.63
N ASN A 41 -43.23 4.18 27.09
CA ASN A 41 -42.61 5.31 27.76
C ASN A 41 -42.49 6.49 26.80
N LYS A 42 -43.50 7.35 26.76
CA LYS A 42 -43.63 8.44 25.77
C LYS A 42 -43.24 9.82 26.31
N GLU A 43 -43.10 9.96 27.62
CA GLU A 43 -42.86 11.25 28.27
C GLU A 43 -41.43 11.74 28.00
N GLY A 44 -41.30 13.00 27.56
CA GLY A 44 -40.00 13.61 27.24
C GLY A 44 -39.27 13.02 26.03
N ILE A 45 -39.93 12.21 25.19
CA ILE A 45 -39.32 11.69 23.95
C ILE A 45 -39.06 12.82 22.95
N GLU A 46 -39.96 13.79 22.83
CA GLU A 46 -39.85 14.88 21.86
C GLU A 46 -38.58 15.71 22.10
N ASP A 47 -38.31 16.08 23.35
CA ASP A 47 -37.10 16.83 23.73
C ASP A 47 -35.81 16.03 23.47
N LYS A 48 -35.83 14.72 23.74
CA LYS A 48 -34.71 13.81 23.46
C LYS A 48 -34.48 13.68 21.96
N ALA A 49 -35.53 13.50 21.18
CA ALA A 49 -35.46 13.41 19.72
C ALA A 49 -34.94 14.73 19.11
N ALA A 50 -35.43 15.89 19.59
CA ALA A 50 -34.95 17.20 19.17
C ALA A 50 -33.46 17.41 19.51
N THR A 51 -33.00 16.91 20.66
CA THR A 51 -31.59 16.96 21.05
C THR A 51 -30.71 16.06 20.17
N ILE A 52 -31.18 14.84 19.85
CA ILE A 52 -30.49 13.92 18.94
C ILE A 52 -30.40 14.53 17.53
N ALA A 53 -31.52 15.05 17.01
CA ALA A 53 -31.59 15.64 15.69
C ALA A 53 -30.66 16.85 15.54
N ARG A 54 -30.61 17.73 16.54
CA ARG A 54 -29.71 18.89 16.54
C ARG A 54 -28.24 18.47 16.51
N ARG A 55 -27.83 17.52 17.36
CA ARG A 55 -26.45 17.00 17.35
C ARG A 55 -26.09 16.35 16.02
N ALA A 56 -27.02 15.60 15.43
CA ALA A 56 -26.82 14.97 14.13
C ALA A 56 -26.72 16.01 12.99
N ALA A 57 -27.44 17.13 13.08
CA ALA A 57 -27.31 18.23 12.12
C ALA A 57 -25.93 18.93 12.24
N ASP A 58 -25.45 19.15 13.47
CA ASP A 58 -24.11 19.70 13.72
C ASP A 58 -23.01 18.76 13.19
N ASP A 59 -23.15 17.45 13.44
CA ASP A 59 -22.23 16.43 12.92
C ASP A 59 -22.25 16.36 11.39
N LEU A 60 -23.43 16.45 10.76
CA LEU A 60 -23.57 16.46 9.31
C LEU A 60 -22.86 17.66 8.67
N ALA A 61 -23.06 18.86 9.22
CA ALA A 61 -22.37 20.06 8.74
C ALA A 61 -20.85 19.95 8.87
N LEU A 62 -20.35 19.31 9.94
CA LEU A 62 -18.93 19.05 10.12
C LEU A 62 -18.39 18.03 9.11
N ILE A 63 -19.15 16.98 8.81
CA ILE A 63 -18.81 15.98 7.78
C ILE A 63 -18.66 16.63 6.42
N GLU A 64 -19.62 17.45 5.99
CA GLU A 64 -19.58 18.12 4.69
C GLU A 64 -18.34 19.01 4.55
N ARG A 65 -18.03 19.82 5.58
CA ARG A 65 -16.82 20.66 5.60
C ARG A 65 -15.55 19.82 5.62
N GLY A 66 -15.53 18.72 6.36
CA GLY A 66 -14.41 17.80 6.43
C GLY A 66 -14.14 17.12 5.10
N MET A 67 -15.18 16.66 4.40
CA MET A 67 -15.07 16.06 3.06
C MET A 67 -14.49 17.05 2.05
N LEU A 68 -14.98 18.30 2.06
CA LEU A 68 -14.48 19.36 1.20
C LEU A 68 -13.00 19.67 1.49
N ALA A 69 -12.61 19.73 2.77
CA ALA A 69 -11.22 19.92 3.16
C ALA A 69 -10.32 18.77 2.70
N VAL A 70 -10.76 17.51 2.82
CA VAL A 70 -9.99 16.36 2.30
C VAL A 70 -9.86 16.42 0.78
N ALA A 71 -10.92 16.78 0.06
CA ALA A 71 -10.87 16.93 -1.39
C ALA A 71 -9.84 18.01 -1.80
N GLN A 72 -9.85 19.16 -1.14
CA GLN A 72 -8.87 20.23 -1.36
C GLN A 72 -7.43 19.77 -1.08
N ILE A 73 -7.19 19.09 0.05
CA ILE A 73 -5.87 18.55 0.39
C ILE A 73 -5.40 17.57 -0.68
N ARG A 74 -6.27 16.64 -1.10
CA ARG A 74 -5.93 15.63 -2.13
C ARG A 74 -5.65 16.25 -3.48
N ALA A 75 -6.41 17.27 -3.89
CA ALA A 75 -6.18 17.99 -5.13
C ALA A 75 -4.83 18.72 -5.12
N ALA A 76 -4.53 19.46 -4.04
CA ALA A 76 -3.27 20.18 -3.89
C ALA A 76 -2.06 19.23 -3.86
N LEU A 77 -2.18 18.09 -3.16
CA LEU A 77 -1.17 17.04 -3.17
C LEU A 77 -0.97 16.43 -4.55
N ALA A 78 -2.05 16.16 -5.29
CA ALA A 78 -1.96 15.59 -6.63
C ALA A 78 -1.21 16.52 -7.59
N ILE A 79 -1.52 17.82 -7.57
CA ILE A 79 -0.82 18.84 -8.37
C ILE A 79 0.66 18.87 -7.99
N ARG A 80 0.98 18.99 -6.69
CA ARG A 80 2.37 19.09 -6.26
C ARG A 80 3.17 17.83 -6.54
N ASN A 81 2.58 16.65 -6.39
CA ASN A 81 3.21 15.37 -6.72
C ASN A 81 3.51 15.26 -8.23
N ALA A 82 2.63 15.78 -9.09
CA ALA A 82 2.84 15.82 -10.52
C ALA A 82 3.97 16.78 -10.90
N GLU A 83 4.00 17.99 -10.32
CA GLU A 83 5.07 18.98 -10.52
C GLU A 83 6.45 18.44 -10.13
N LEU A 84 6.52 17.72 -9.00
CA LEU A 84 7.77 17.13 -8.52
C LEU A 84 8.13 15.83 -9.26
N GLY A 85 7.25 15.30 -10.12
CA GLY A 85 7.48 14.05 -10.83
C GLY A 85 7.64 12.84 -9.90
N ILE A 86 6.93 12.83 -8.76
CA ILE A 86 7.04 11.76 -7.75
C ILE A 86 6.54 10.42 -8.32
N SER A 87 5.42 10.43 -9.05
CA SER A 87 4.86 9.22 -9.65
C SER A 87 5.81 8.56 -10.65
N THR A 88 6.51 9.36 -11.47
CA THR A 88 7.50 8.85 -12.42
C THR A 88 8.65 8.15 -11.70
N ARG A 89 9.21 8.78 -10.66
CA ARG A 89 10.29 8.18 -9.87
C ARG A 89 9.87 6.91 -9.14
N LEU A 90 8.66 6.88 -8.60
CA LEU A 90 8.10 5.68 -7.98
C LEU A 90 7.93 4.54 -8.99
N ALA A 91 7.45 4.83 -10.20
CA ALA A 91 7.33 3.83 -11.26
C ALA A 91 8.71 3.29 -11.70
N GLU A 92 9.72 4.15 -11.79
CA GLU A 92 11.09 3.72 -12.07
C GLU A 92 11.68 2.86 -10.93
N ALA A 93 11.43 3.23 -9.68
CA ALA A 93 11.86 2.45 -8.52
C ALA A 93 11.18 1.08 -8.48
N GLU A 94 9.88 1.02 -8.82
CA GLU A 94 9.16 -0.23 -8.95
C GLU A 94 9.73 -1.12 -10.06
N ALA A 95 10.01 -0.55 -11.24
CA ALA A 95 10.64 -1.28 -12.34
C ALA A 95 12.01 -1.84 -11.93
N ALA A 96 12.86 -1.03 -11.28
CA ALA A 96 14.16 -1.47 -10.76
C ALA A 96 14.00 -2.59 -9.73
N ASN A 97 13.06 -2.46 -8.78
CA ASN A 97 12.78 -3.50 -7.79
C ASN A 97 12.29 -4.81 -8.41
N ARG A 98 11.45 -4.75 -9.45
CA ARG A 98 11.03 -5.95 -10.21
C ARG A 98 12.22 -6.62 -10.89
N SER A 99 13.12 -5.85 -11.49
CA SER A 99 14.37 -6.38 -12.07
C SER A 99 15.26 -7.02 -11.00
N VAL A 100 15.44 -6.38 -9.83
CA VAL A 100 16.19 -6.95 -8.70
C VAL A 100 15.59 -8.29 -8.27
N ALA A 101 14.27 -8.36 -8.09
CA ALA A 101 13.58 -9.58 -7.70
C ALA A 101 13.79 -10.71 -8.72
N LEU A 102 13.70 -10.39 -10.01
CA LEU A 102 13.95 -11.34 -11.09
C LEU A 102 15.40 -11.85 -11.07
N TYR A 103 16.37 -10.94 -11.03
CA TYR A 103 17.79 -11.33 -11.04
C TYR A 103 18.13 -12.17 -9.81
N LYS A 104 17.62 -11.77 -8.65
CA LYS A 104 17.79 -12.51 -7.40
C LYS A 104 17.21 -13.92 -7.50
N ALA A 105 15.98 -14.06 -8.02
CA ALA A 105 15.34 -15.35 -8.22
C ALA A 105 16.13 -16.26 -9.18
N VAL A 106 16.69 -15.71 -10.27
CA VAL A 106 17.51 -16.48 -11.21
C VAL A 106 18.83 -16.92 -10.59
N ILE A 107 19.51 -16.03 -9.85
CA ILE A 107 20.79 -16.33 -9.18
C ILE A 107 20.61 -17.34 -8.06
N GLU A 108 19.66 -17.12 -7.15
CA GLU A 108 19.36 -18.01 -6.02
C GLU A 108 18.75 -19.34 -6.48
N GLY A 109 18.06 -19.32 -7.63
CA GLY A 109 17.55 -20.52 -8.27
C GLY A 109 18.65 -21.42 -8.84
N GLN A 110 19.91 -20.98 -8.97
CA GLN A 110 21.00 -21.86 -9.40
C GLN A 110 21.47 -22.73 -8.21
N SER A 111 21.09 -24.01 -8.21
CA SER A 111 21.57 -24.97 -7.21
C SER A 111 22.80 -25.75 -7.70
N PRO A 112 23.77 -26.08 -6.82
CA PRO A 112 24.85 -27.03 -7.14
C PRO A 112 24.36 -28.40 -7.64
N ASP A 113 23.13 -28.79 -7.29
CA ASP A 113 22.52 -30.06 -7.68
C ASP A 113 21.93 -30.04 -9.11
N MET A 114 21.94 -28.88 -9.77
CA MET A 114 21.44 -28.76 -11.14
C MET A 114 22.42 -29.38 -12.14
N VAL A 115 21.87 -30.08 -13.12
CA VAL A 115 22.65 -30.79 -14.13
C VAL A 115 22.89 -29.87 -15.31
N ARG A 116 24.14 -29.74 -15.74
CA ARG A 116 24.46 -28.99 -16.96
C ARG A 116 23.91 -29.71 -18.20
N PRO A 117 23.40 -29.00 -19.21
CA PRO A 117 22.84 -29.60 -20.42
C PRO A 117 23.76 -30.63 -21.10
N GLU A 118 25.07 -30.36 -21.13
CA GLU A 118 26.09 -31.25 -21.69
C GLU A 118 26.25 -32.57 -20.90
N SER A 119 25.93 -32.57 -19.61
CA SER A 119 26.06 -33.74 -18.71
C SER A 119 24.82 -34.63 -18.69
N VAL A 120 23.70 -34.20 -19.30
CA VAL A 120 22.42 -34.93 -19.29
C VAL A 120 22.54 -36.34 -19.89
N ARG A 121 23.33 -36.51 -20.96
CA ARG A 121 23.54 -37.81 -21.60
C ARG A 121 24.29 -38.82 -20.73
N GLY A 122 25.04 -38.32 -19.73
CA GLY A 122 25.82 -39.14 -18.80
C GLY A 122 25.09 -39.47 -17.50
N LEU A 123 23.80 -39.08 -17.36
CA LEU A 123 23.03 -39.38 -16.17
C LEU A 123 22.79 -40.89 -16.06
N PRO A 124 23.08 -41.51 -14.89
CA PRO A 124 22.85 -42.93 -14.71
C PRO A 124 21.37 -43.26 -14.88
N VAL A 125 21.07 -44.30 -15.67
CA VAL A 125 19.70 -44.78 -15.91
C VAL A 125 18.98 -45.18 -14.61
N ALA A 126 19.71 -45.46 -13.53
CA ALA A 126 19.15 -45.73 -12.20
C ALA A 126 18.42 -44.54 -11.58
N LEU A 127 18.72 -43.29 -12.00
CA LEU A 127 17.90 -42.14 -11.63
C LEU A 127 16.51 -42.25 -12.27
N VAL A 128 16.34 -42.97 -13.38
CA VAL A 128 15.07 -43.37 -14.03
C VAL A 128 14.45 -44.57 -13.30
N GLY A 129 14.10 -44.38 -12.03
CA GLY A 129 13.16 -45.27 -11.33
C GLY A 129 13.76 -46.34 -10.42
N GLU A 130 14.75 -46.02 -9.59
CA GLU A 130 14.98 -46.75 -8.35
C GLU A 130 14.42 -45.98 -7.15
N SER A 131 13.11 -45.81 -7.10
CA SER A 131 12.41 -45.57 -5.83
C SER A 131 11.31 -46.62 -5.68
N ASP A 132 11.50 -47.47 -4.69
CA ASP A 132 10.58 -48.41 -4.07
C ASP A 132 10.08 -49.60 -4.89
N LEU A 133 10.78 -50.73 -4.71
CA LEU A 133 10.24 -52.08 -4.95
C LEU A 133 9.12 -52.47 -3.96
N ILE A 134 8.69 -51.60 -3.03
CA ILE A 134 7.64 -51.93 -2.04
C ILE A 134 6.79 -50.69 -1.72
N GLY A 135 5.86 -50.31 -2.59
CA GLY A 135 4.87 -49.28 -2.28
C GLY A 135 3.92 -48.99 -3.45
N PHE A 136 2.62 -49.24 -3.26
CA PHE A 136 1.55 -48.94 -4.22
C PHE A 136 1.28 -47.41 -4.32
N GLY A 137 2.30 -46.63 -4.67
CA GLY A 137 2.19 -45.21 -5.02
C GLY A 137 2.54 -45.01 -6.49
N ARG A 138 1.84 -44.11 -7.18
CA ARG A 138 2.12 -43.77 -8.60
C ARG A 138 3.62 -43.50 -8.77
N ARG A 139 4.28 -44.23 -9.69
CA ARG A 139 5.68 -44.01 -10.08
C ARG A 139 5.86 -42.53 -10.45
N ALA A 140 6.46 -41.76 -9.56
CA ALA A 140 6.88 -40.41 -9.90
C ALA A 140 8.09 -40.55 -10.83
N THR A 141 7.96 -40.10 -12.08
CA THR A 141 9.10 -40.00 -12.97
C THR A 141 10.12 -39.05 -12.34
N PRO A 142 11.41 -39.39 -12.39
CA PRO A 142 12.46 -38.58 -11.79
C PRO A 142 12.60 -37.29 -12.59
N VAL A 143 12.48 -36.16 -11.89
CA VAL A 143 12.60 -34.84 -12.49
C VAL A 143 14.02 -34.34 -12.26
N VAL A 144 14.77 -34.17 -13.35
CA VAL A 144 16.11 -33.57 -13.31
C VAL A 144 15.98 -32.09 -13.62
N THR A 145 16.55 -31.24 -12.76
CA THR A 145 16.56 -29.79 -13.00
C THR A 145 17.85 -29.40 -13.72
N LEU A 146 17.72 -28.69 -14.84
CA LEU A 146 18.85 -28.33 -15.68
C LEU A 146 19.39 -26.95 -15.34
N GLN A 147 20.72 -26.83 -15.29
CA GLN A 147 21.42 -25.56 -15.18
C GLN A 147 21.58 -24.94 -16.57
N THR A 148 20.57 -24.21 -17.04
CA THR A 148 20.57 -23.62 -18.39
C THR A 148 21.31 -22.28 -18.47
N ALA A 149 21.53 -21.61 -17.34
CA ALA A 149 22.32 -20.39 -17.27
C ALA A 149 23.81 -20.75 -17.10
N ASP A 150 24.65 -20.20 -17.98
CA ASP A 150 26.10 -20.34 -17.83
C ASP A 150 26.66 -19.41 -16.74
N GLY A 151 27.90 -19.65 -16.33
CA GLY A 151 28.56 -18.87 -15.29
C GLY A 151 28.74 -17.40 -15.66
N ALA A 152 28.99 -17.08 -16.93
CA ALA A 152 29.18 -15.70 -17.38
C ALA A 152 27.87 -14.90 -17.29
N LEU A 153 26.74 -15.53 -17.63
CA LEU A 153 25.40 -14.98 -17.47
C LEU A 153 25.11 -14.73 -15.99
N VAL A 154 25.39 -15.69 -15.10
CA VAL A 154 25.14 -15.54 -13.66
C VAL A 154 25.96 -14.38 -13.06
N GLU A 155 27.25 -14.27 -13.40
CA GLU A 155 28.06 -13.12 -12.95
C GLU A 155 27.52 -11.79 -13.52
N SER A 156 27.15 -11.76 -14.80
CA SER A 156 26.56 -10.56 -15.40
C SER A 156 25.24 -10.15 -14.72
N LEU A 157 24.44 -11.12 -14.26
CA LEU A 157 23.21 -10.88 -13.51
C LEU A 157 23.51 -10.33 -12.11
N ARG A 158 24.58 -10.78 -11.45
CA ARG A 158 25.01 -10.21 -10.15
C ARG A 158 25.42 -8.75 -10.28
N GLU A 159 26.16 -8.39 -11.32
CA GLU A 159 26.50 -6.99 -11.59
C GLU A 159 25.27 -6.14 -11.92
N ARG A 160 24.31 -6.68 -12.68
CA ARG A 160 23.04 -5.99 -12.98
C ARG A 160 22.17 -5.85 -11.73
N LEU A 161 22.13 -6.86 -10.87
CA LEU A 161 21.44 -6.83 -9.59
C LEU A 161 21.97 -5.72 -8.70
N ALA A 162 23.28 -5.63 -8.53
CA ALA A 162 23.91 -4.57 -7.73
C ALA A 162 23.55 -3.16 -8.26
N ARG A 163 23.58 -2.99 -9.60
CA ARG A 163 23.21 -1.72 -10.25
C ARG A 163 21.75 -1.35 -10.05
N GLU A 164 20.83 -2.27 -10.32
CA GLU A 164 19.39 -2.00 -10.15
C GLU A 164 19.01 -1.80 -8.69
N GLN A 165 19.67 -2.50 -7.76
CA GLN A 165 19.46 -2.28 -6.33
C GLN A 165 19.92 -0.88 -5.91
N ALA A 166 21.11 -0.46 -6.32
CA ALA A 166 21.59 0.90 -6.06
C ALA A 166 20.68 1.97 -6.70
N ARG A 167 20.17 1.71 -7.92
CA ARG A 167 19.22 2.59 -8.60
C ARG A 167 17.90 2.70 -7.83
N ALA A 168 17.33 1.59 -7.40
CA ALA A 168 16.07 1.56 -6.63
C ALA A 168 16.21 2.34 -5.32
N THR A 169 17.28 2.10 -4.56
CA THR A 169 17.55 2.83 -3.31
C THR A 169 17.66 4.34 -3.56
N ARG A 170 18.45 4.76 -4.55
CA ARG A 170 18.59 6.18 -4.89
C ARG A 170 17.26 6.83 -5.27
N LEU A 171 16.44 6.18 -6.10
CA LEU A 171 15.13 6.71 -6.50
C LEU A 171 14.18 6.85 -5.30
N LEU A 172 14.21 5.91 -4.37
CA LEU A 172 13.41 5.98 -3.15
C LEU A 172 13.89 7.11 -2.21
N ASP A 173 15.20 7.32 -2.09
CA ASP A 173 15.77 8.44 -1.34
C ASP A 173 15.38 9.78 -1.97
N GLU A 174 15.47 9.90 -3.31
CA GLU A 174 15.00 11.09 -4.03
C GLU A 174 13.51 11.36 -3.76
N VAL A 175 12.65 10.33 -3.78
CA VAL A 175 11.23 10.47 -3.44
C VAL A 175 11.02 10.87 -1.98
N ALA A 176 11.83 10.35 -1.05
CA ALA A 176 11.76 10.71 0.36
C ALA A 176 12.13 12.19 0.57
N ASP A 177 13.12 12.70 -0.16
CA ASP A 177 13.50 14.10 -0.13
C ASP A 177 12.41 15.01 -0.74
N LEU A 178 11.85 14.64 -1.90
CA LEU A 178 10.73 15.38 -2.51
C LEU A 178 9.51 15.43 -1.58
N ASN A 179 9.28 14.39 -0.78
CA ASN A 179 8.19 14.35 0.20
C ASN A 179 8.38 15.31 1.39
N ARG A 180 9.60 15.84 1.60
CA ARG A 180 9.89 16.88 2.61
C ARG A 180 9.49 18.27 2.13
N GLU A 181 9.20 18.43 0.84
CA GLU A 181 8.70 19.68 0.27
C GLU A 181 7.45 20.15 1.04
N LYS A 182 7.39 21.45 1.29
CA LYS A 182 6.29 22.06 2.04
C LYS A 182 5.21 22.56 1.09
N LEU A 183 3.96 22.37 1.50
CA LEU A 183 2.77 22.84 0.81
C LEU A 183 1.92 23.63 1.79
N GLU A 184 1.42 24.78 1.34
CA GLU A 184 0.48 25.60 2.10
C GLU A 184 -0.94 25.29 1.66
N ILE A 185 -1.82 24.93 2.59
CA ILE A 185 -3.25 24.65 2.32
C ILE A 185 -4.10 25.37 3.36
N ASP A 186 -5.19 25.97 2.90
CA ASP A 186 -6.21 26.54 3.77
C ASP A 186 -7.14 25.45 4.30
N VAL A 187 -7.29 25.38 5.62
CA VAL A 187 -8.14 24.39 6.29
C VAL A 187 -9.25 25.14 7.05
N PRO A 188 -10.53 24.76 6.87
CA PRO A 188 -11.63 25.32 7.64
C PRO A 188 -11.42 25.18 9.15
N GLN A 189 -11.80 26.20 9.92
CA GLN A 189 -11.54 26.24 11.36
C GLN A 189 -12.22 25.08 12.10
N GLU A 190 -13.38 24.65 11.61
CA GLU A 190 -14.20 23.60 12.20
C GLU A 190 -13.54 22.22 12.12
N VAL A 191 -12.67 22.01 11.13
CA VAL A 191 -11.98 20.74 10.89
C VAL A 191 -10.60 20.72 11.55
N ARG A 192 -10.14 21.85 12.11
CA ARG A 192 -8.78 22.02 12.63
C ARG A 192 -8.41 21.04 13.75
N GLU A 193 -9.33 20.84 14.70
CA GLU A 193 -9.12 19.92 15.82
C GLU A 193 -9.00 18.48 15.33
N ILE A 194 -9.93 18.07 14.45
CA ILE A 194 -9.98 16.74 13.86
C ILE A 194 -8.74 16.46 12.99
N ALA A 195 -8.24 17.49 12.30
CA ALA A 195 -7.02 17.44 11.51
C ALA A 195 -5.75 17.27 12.37
N GLY A 196 -5.83 17.50 13.69
CA GLY A 196 -4.67 17.56 14.58
C GLY A 196 -3.78 18.77 14.31
N LEU A 197 -4.40 19.90 13.94
CA LEU A 197 -3.77 21.19 13.66
C LEU A 197 -4.09 22.26 14.72
N ALA A 198 -4.86 21.89 15.75
CA ALA A 198 -4.99 22.66 16.98
C ALA A 198 -3.69 22.48 17.78
N ALA A 199 -3.05 23.60 18.13
CA ALA A 199 -1.87 23.62 18.97
C ALA A 199 -2.31 23.63 20.44
#